data_AF-A0A2E7Z424-F1
#
_entry.id   AF-A0A2E7Z424-F1
#
_cell.length_a   1.000
_cell.length_b   1.000
_cell.length_c   1.000
_cell.angle_alpha   90.00
_cell.angle_beta   90.00
_cell.angle_gamma   90.00
#
_symmetry.space_group_name_H-M   'P 1'
#
loop_
_entity.id
_entity.type
_entity.pdbx_description
1 polymer ?
#
loop_
_entity_poly.entity_id
_entity_poly.type
_entity_poly.pdbx_seq_one_letter_code
_entity_poly.pdbx_strand_id
1 'polypeptide(L)' 'MTSTDTPEEFSERAGEHELEISTEDAADIGGFGVIVAAAYSTIREIDTTGFEPAEIFVPTPSQRESG' A
#
# COMPACT_ATOMS: atom_id res chain seq x y z
N MET A 1 2.95 -11.49 -1.52
CA MET A 1 2.13 -11.05 -0.38
C MET A 1 1.21 -12.21 -0.09
N THR A 2 1.41 -12.92 1.01
CA THR A 2 0.55 -14.03 1.41
C THR A 2 -0.32 -13.52 2.54
N SER A 3 -1.30 -12.67 2.25
CA SER A 3 -2.28 -12.34 3.28
C SER A 3 -3.33 -13.44 3.27
N THR A 4 -2.96 -14.54 3.93
CA THR A 4 -3.86 -15.48 4.60
C THR A 4 -4.13 -15.02 6.03
N ASP A 5 -3.94 -13.72 6.31
CA ASP A 5 -4.23 -13.15 7.62
C ASP A 5 -5.71 -13.42 7.93
N THR A 6 -6.02 -13.98 9.09
CA THR A 6 -7.40 -14.02 9.56
C THR A 6 -7.90 -12.59 9.78
N PRO A 7 -9.22 -12.36 9.80
CA PRO A 7 -9.75 -11.02 10.07
C PRO A 7 -9.23 -10.39 11.38
N GLU A 8 -8.96 -11.23 12.39
CA GLU A 8 -8.36 -10.81 13.66
C GLU A 8 -6.90 -10.35 13.48
N GLU A 9 -6.09 -11.12 12.77
CA GLU A 9 -4.69 -10.77 12.47
C GLU A 9 -4.60 -9.48 11.62
N PHE A 10 -5.54 -9.30 10.68
CA PHE A 10 -5.64 -8.07 9.89
C PHE A 10 -6.02 -6.87 10.77
N SER A 11 -7.01 -7.02 11.66
CA SER A 11 -7.45 -5.96 12.58
C SER A 11 -6.35 -5.57 13.56
N GLU A 12 -5.61 -6.53 14.10
CA GLU A 12 -4.45 -6.27 14.98
C GLU A 12 -3.35 -5.48 14.26
N ARG A 13 -2.97 -5.91 13.05
CA ARG A 13 -1.98 -5.18 12.23
C ARG A 13 -2.46 -3.77 11.87
N ALA A 14 -3.74 -3.60 11.57
CA ALA A 14 -4.30 -2.26 11.34
C ALA A 14 -4.12 -1.37 12.58
N GLY A 15 -4.30 -1.93 13.79
CA GLY A 15 -4.02 -1.25 15.06
C GLY A 15 -2.56 -0.80 15.21
N GLU A 16 -1.58 -1.59 14.74
CA GLU A 16 -0.15 -1.18 14.72
C GLU A 16 0.10 0.08 13.87
N HIS A 17 -0.79 0.37 12.93
CA HIS A 17 -0.75 1.53 12.04
C HIS A 17 -1.76 2.62 12.43
N GLU A 18 -2.26 2.61 13.67
CA GLU A 18 -3.26 3.57 14.17
C GLU A 18 -4.58 3.56 13.38
N LEU A 19 -4.90 2.45 12.72
CA LEU A 19 -6.15 2.23 12.01
C LEU A 19 -7.06 1.31 12.83
N GLU A 20 -8.14 1.87 13.38
CA GLU A 20 -9.18 1.06 14.01
C GLU A 20 -10.13 0.50 12.95
N ILE A 21 -10.15 -0.83 12.84
CA ILE A 21 -11.06 -1.56 11.96
C ILE A 21 -11.70 -2.71 12.71
N SER A 22 -13.01 -2.91 12.53
CA SER A 22 -13.70 -4.05 13.11
C SER A 22 -13.25 -5.36 12.45
N THR A 23 -13.43 -6.48 13.14
CA THR A 23 -13.14 -7.80 12.56
C THR A 23 -14.04 -8.13 11.37
N GLU A 24 -15.26 -7.58 11.33
CA GLU A 24 -16.20 -7.73 10.20
C GLU A 24 -15.68 -6.99 8.96
N ASP A 25 -15.32 -5.71 9.11
CA ASP A 25 -14.73 -4.91 8.03
C ASP A 25 -13.38 -5.49 7.58
N ALA A 26 -12.58 -6.04 8.51
CA ALA A 26 -11.33 -6.71 8.20
C ALA A 26 -11.54 -7.99 7.38
N ALA A 27 -12.63 -8.73 7.59
CA ALA A 27 -12.98 -9.90 6.78
C ALA A 27 -13.35 -9.49 5.35
N ASP A 28 -14.13 -8.42 5.21
CA ASP A 28 -14.51 -7.86 3.90
C ASP A 28 -13.28 -7.38 3.12
N ILE A 29 -12.35 -6.68 3.77
CA ILE A 29 -11.09 -6.24 3.16
C ILE A 29 -10.16 -7.42 2.87
N GLY A 30 -10.10 -8.41 3.77
CA GLY A 30 -9.32 -9.64 3.59
C GLY A 30 -9.66 -10.36 2.29
N GLY A 31 -10.93 -10.34 1.88
CA GLY A 31 -11.38 -10.86 0.58
C GLY A 31 -10.69 -10.23 -0.64
N PHE A 32 -10.25 -8.97 -0.54
CA PHE A 32 -9.48 -8.29 -1.59
C PHE A 32 -7.98 -8.60 -1.55
N GLY A 33 -7.47 -9.13 -0.44
CA GLY A 33 -6.04 -9.42 -0.25
C GLY A 33 -5.47 -10.36 -1.31
N VAL A 34 -6.27 -11.35 -1.77
CA VAL A 34 -5.88 -12.28 -2.84
C VAL A 34 -5.69 -11.56 -4.18
N ILE A 35 -6.58 -10.63 -4.50
CA ILE A 35 -6.52 -9.85 -5.75
C ILE A 35 -5.31 -8.92 -5.73
N VAL A 36 -5.08 -8.24 -4.60
CA VAL A 36 -3.91 -7.38 -4.40
C VAL A 36 -2.62 -8.19 -4.52
N ALA A 37 -2.54 -9.36 -3.88
CA ALA A 37 -1.38 -10.24 -3.96
C ALA A 37 -1.07 -10.68 -5.41
N ALA A 38 -2.11 -11.03 -6.17
CA ALA A 38 -1.98 -11.39 -7.59
C ALA A 38 -1.45 -10.21 -8.42
N ALA A 39 -2.01 -9.02 -8.24
CA ALA A 39 -1.57 -7.82 -8.94
C ALA A 39 -0.08 -7.50 -8.65
N TYR A 40 0.33 -7.55 -7.38
CA TYR A 40 1.74 -7.35 -7.02
C TYR A 40 2.66 -8.44 -7.59
N SER A 41 2.19 -9.68 -7.71
CA SER A 41 2.97 -10.75 -8.36
C SER A 41 3.25 -10.40 -9.82
N THR A 42 2.23 -9.98 -10.57
CA THR A 42 2.38 -9.54 -11.96
C THR A 42 3.31 -8.33 -12.08
N ILE A 43 3.20 -7.35 -11.18
CA ILE A 43 4.10 -6.17 -11.20
C ILE A 43 5.56 -6.57 -10.99
N ARG A 44 5.85 -7.55 -10.11
CA ARG A 44 7.21 -8.02 -9.84
C ARG A 44 7.87 -8.74 -11.00
N GLU A 45 7.11 -9.18 -11.99
CA GLU A 45 7.62 -9.81 -13.21
C GLU A 45 8.09 -8.77 -14.25
N ILE A 46 7.79 -7.49 -14.04
CA ILE A 46 8.21 -6.41 -14.93
C ILE A 46 9.72 -6.21 -14.78
N ASP A 47 10.45 -6.26 -15.90
CA ASP A 47 11.86 -5.87 -15.94
C ASP A 47 11.98 -4.35 -15.78
N THR A 48 12.52 -3.93 -14.64
CA THR A 48 12.73 -2.53 -14.30
C THR A 48 14.15 -2.04 -14.62
N THR A 49 14.96 -2.84 -15.33
CA THR A 49 16.32 -2.46 -15.72
C THR A 49 16.31 -1.19 -16.56
N GLY A 50 17.02 -0.16 -16.10
CA GLY A 50 17.11 1.13 -16.78
C GLY A 50 15.95 2.08 -16.53
N PHE A 51 15.00 1.72 -15.65
CA PHE A 51 13.94 2.60 -15.18
C PHE A 51 14.26 3.16 -13.80
N GLU A 52 14.07 4.46 -13.60
CA GLU A 52 14.11 5.09 -12.28
C GLU A 52 12.72 5.02 -11.63
N PRO A 53 12.62 4.87 -10.29
CA PRO A 53 11.35 4.97 -9.60
C PRO A 53 10.68 6.31 -9.90
N ALA A 54 9.39 6.28 -10.22
CA ALA A 54 8.62 7.51 -10.31
C ALA A 54 8.45 8.09 -8.89
N GLU A 55 9.25 9.08 -8.51
CA GLU A 55 8.98 9.87 -7.32
C GLU A 55 7.89 10.89 -7.63
N ILE A 56 6.77 10.88 -6.89
CA ILE A 56 5.88 12.04 -6.84
C ILE A 56 6.53 13.06 -5.89
N PHE A 57 7.67 13.63 -6.31
CA PHE A 57 8.16 14.87 -5.74
C PHE A 57 7.30 15.99 -6.31
N VAL A 58 6.40 16.53 -5.49
CA VAL A 58 5.86 17.87 -5.72
C VAL A 58 6.81 18.82 -5.00
N PRO A 59 7.85 19.38 -5.64
CA PRO A 59 8.62 20.43 -5.01
C PRO A 59 7.67 21.60 -4.78
N THR A 60 7.43 21.94 -3.51
CA THR A 60 6.85 23.23 -3.15
C THR A 60 7.71 24.30 -3.82
N PRO A 61 7.18 25.15 -4.71
CA PRO A 61 7.99 26.19 -5.32
C PRO A 61 8.50 27.09 -4.20
N SER A 62 9.81 27.08 -3.95
CA SER A 62 10.44 28.13 -3.16
C SER A 62 10.25 29.43 -3.94
N GLN A 63 9.32 30.27 -3.48
CA GLN A 63 9.29 31.66 -3.86
C GLN A 63 10.69 32.23 -3.61
N ARG A 64 11.46 32.45 -4.67
CA ARG A 64 12.51 33.46 -4.61
C ARG A 64 11.77 34.78 -4.60
N GLU A 65 11.60 35.38 -3.42
CA GLU A 65 11.35 36.82 -3.33
C GLU A 65 12.48 37.51 -4.11
N SER A 66 12.16 37.95 -5.32
CA SER A 66 12.94 38.88 -6.10
C SER A 66 12.20 40.20 -6.01
N GLY A 67 12.79 41.18 -5.35
CA GLY A 67 12.27 42.54 -5.28
C GLY A 67 12.56 43.21 -3.96
#